data_AF-A0A3M1UM84-F1
#
_entry.id   AF-A0A3M1UM84-F1
#
_cell.length_a   1.000
_cell.length_b   1.000
_cell.length_c   1.000
_cell.angle_alpha   90.00
_cell.angle_beta   90.00
_cell.angle_gamma   90.00
#
_symmetry.space_group_name_H-M   'P 1'
#
loop_
_entity.id
_entity.type
_entity.pdbx_description
1 polymer ?
#
loop_
_entity_poly.entity_id
_entity_poly.type
_entity_poly.pdbx_seq_one_letter_code
_entity_poly.pdbx_strand_id
1 'polypeptide(L)'
;MHGIIRRSLPALLFTLAAQPALAGDLAAFRQQARAASQAFMKKLAGEMKAALQTGGPAQALQVCKDRAPAITSAESRRRGWKMTRVSLKYRDPMLGMPDAWEAARLREFARRRARGEDIAKLEVVAEVTDPTGRRYYRYLKAIGTRPVCLMCHGEPDQIAPEVRRQLGKLYPHDLATGFHVGDIRGAISIKAPAD
;
A
#
# COMPACT_ATOMS: atom_id res chain seq x y z
N MET A 1 10.91 59.32 -52.13
CA MET A 1 9.99 59.77 -51.07
C MET A 1 9.07 58.62 -50.69
N HIS A 2 9.18 58.14 -49.45
CA HIS A 2 8.22 57.33 -48.65
C HIS A 2 7.71 56.00 -49.27
N GLY A 3 8.11 54.81 -48.81
CA GLY A 3 7.81 54.22 -47.48
C GLY A 3 6.42 53.55 -47.53
N ILE A 4 6.24 52.25 -47.32
CA ILE A 4 6.02 51.64 -46.00
C ILE A 4 6.09 50.11 -46.13
N ILE A 5 6.87 49.51 -45.23
CA ILE A 5 7.09 48.07 -45.05
C ILE A 5 5.97 47.51 -44.16
N ARG A 6 5.18 46.55 -44.64
CA ARG A 6 4.25 45.78 -43.79
C ARG A 6 5.02 44.65 -43.11
N ARG A 7 5.32 44.83 -41.82
CA ARG A 7 5.91 43.81 -40.94
C ARG A 7 4.82 42.85 -40.47
N SER A 8 4.96 41.58 -40.79
CA SER A 8 4.20 40.48 -40.20
C SER A 8 4.67 40.25 -38.76
N LEU A 9 3.78 40.35 -37.78
CA LEU A 9 4.04 39.93 -36.40
C LEU A 9 3.74 38.42 -36.26
N PRO A 10 4.71 37.56 -35.92
CA PRO A 10 4.40 36.23 -35.44
C PRO A 10 4.00 36.32 -33.97
N ALA A 11 2.73 36.06 -33.66
CA ALA A 11 2.27 35.91 -32.28
C ALA A 11 2.86 34.62 -31.69
N LEU A 12 3.81 34.81 -30.78
CA LEU A 12 4.54 33.76 -30.08
C LEU A 12 3.58 33.01 -29.13
N LEU A 13 3.28 31.74 -29.43
CA LEU A 13 2.61 30.83 -28.51
C LEU A 13 3.55 30.52 -27.34
N PHE A 14 3.30 31.13 -26.18
CA PHE A 14 3.95 30.78 -24.92
C PHE A 14 3.31 29.49 -24.37
N THR A 15 3.91 28.34 -24.66
CA THR A 15 3.63 27.09 -23.93
C THR A 15 4.34 27.13 -22.58
N LEU A 16 3.57 27.33 -21.51
CA LEU A 16 4.08 27.31 -20.13
C LEU A 16 4.40 25.86 -19.70
N ALA A 17 5.66 25.46 -19.86
CA ALA A 17 6.15 24.13 -19.47
C ALA A 17 6.45 24.06 -17.95
N ALA A 18 5.43 23.87 -17.13
CA ALA A 18 5.56 23.71 -15.67
C ALA A 18 5.73 22.23 -15.20
N GLN A 19 6.08 21.30 -16.09
CA GLN A 19 5.99 19.85 -15.84
C GLN A 19 7.20 19.13 -15.18
N PRO A 20 8.46 19.59 -15.25
CA PRO A 20 9.59 18.76 -14.78
C PRO A 20 9.71 18.67 -13.26
N ALA A 21 9.31 19.70 -12.51
CA ALA A 21 9.41 19.72 -11.04
C ALA A 21 8.46 18.70 -10.38
N LEU A 22 7.19 18.68 -10.79
CA LEU A 22 6.18 17.75 -10.26
C LEU A 22 6.52 16.27 -10.51
N ALA A 23 7.08 15.96 -11.68
CA ALA A 23 7.52 14.60 -11.99
C ALA A 23 8.71 14.17 -11.10
N GLY A 24 9.61 15.10 -10.76
CA GLY A 24 10.74 14.87 -9.85
C GLY A 24 10.29 14.54 -8.43
N ASP A 25 9.35 15.31 -7.89
CA ASP A 25 8.86 15.13 -6.52
C ASP A 25 8.13 13.79 -6.34
N LEU A 26 7.30 13.42 -7.31
CA LEU A 26 6.57 12.14 -7.27
C LEU A 26 7.53 10.93 -7.37
N ALA A 27 8.60 11.05 -8.17
CA ALA A 27 9.63 10.03 -8.27
C ALA A 27 10.43 9.89 -6.97
N ALA A 28 10.82 11.01 -6.35
CA ALA A 28 11.49 11.03 -5.05
C ALA A 28 10.60 10.42 -3.96
N PHE A 29 9.33 10.82 -3.89
CA PHE A 29 8.36 10.26 -2.94
C PHE A 29 8.19 8.74 -3.15
N ARG A 30 8.09 8.26 -4.40
CA ARG A 30 8.00 6.83 -4.69
C ARG A 30 9.16 6.05 -4.06
N GLN A 31 10.40 6.53 -4.21
CA GLN A 31 11.56 5.83 -3.66
C GLN A 31 11.54 5.82 -2.13
N GLN A 32 11.20 6.93 -1.50
CA GLN A 32 11.11 7.00 -0.04
C GLN A 32 9.98 6.12 0.51
N ALA A 33 8.80 6.12 -0.12
CA ALA A 33 7.65 5.31 0.24
C ALA A 33 7.93 3.81 0.06
N ARG A 34 8.65 3.44 -1.02
CA ARG A 34 9.12 2.07 -1.26
C ARG A 34 10.09 1.63 -0.16
N ALA A 35 11.09 2.45 0.18
CA ALA A 35 12.03 2.15 1.25
C ALA A 35 11.33 1.98 2.61
N ALA A 36 10.37 2.86 2.95
CA ALA A 36 9.57 2.76 4.16
C ALA A 36 8.75 1.45 4.20
N SER A 37 8.14 1.08 3.08
CA SER A 37 7.37 -0.16 2.92
C SER A 37 8.25 -1.41 3.12
N GLN A 38 9.45 -1.42 2.55
CA GLN A 38 10.42 -2.50 2.72
C GLN A 38 10.90 -2.62 4.17
N ALA A 39 11.23 -1.49 4.81
CA ALA A 39 11.62 -1.46 6.21
C ALA A 39 10.51 -2.01 7.13
N PHE A 40 9.27 -1.59 6.90
CA PHE A 40 8.10 -2.11 7.60
C PHE A 40 7.97 -3.63 7.44
N MET A 41 8.00 -4.15 6.20
CA MET A 41 7.89 -5.59 5.96
C MET A 41 9.02 -6.38 6.61
N LYS A 42 10.25 -5.86 6.58
CA LYS A 42 11.41 -6.49 7.24
C LYS A 42 11.20 -6.58 8.74
N LYS A 43 10.77 -5.48 9.38
CA LYS A 43 10.50 -5.46 10.83
C LYS A 43 9.35 -6.38 11.22
N LEU A 44 8.24 -6.34 10.47
CA LEU A 44 7.10 -7.21 10.69
C LEU A 44 7.47 -8.69 10.55
N ALA A 45 8.25 -9.05 9.52
CA ALA A 45 8.72 -10.41 9.32
C ALA A 45 9.62 -10.89 10.48
N GLY A 46 10.47 -10.00 11.01
CA GLY A 46 11.28 -10.29 12.19
C GLY A 46 10.45 -10.57 13.44
N GLU A 47 9.48 -9.70 13.76
CA GLU A 47 8.60 -9.89 14.92
C GLU A 47 7.71 -11.15 14.76
N MET A 48 7.23 -11.42 13.54
CA MET A 48 6.47 -12.63 13.23
C MET A 48 7.29 -13.90 13.43
N LYS A 49 8.53 -13.92 12.92
CA LYS A 49 9.44 -15.06 13.09
C LYS A 49 9.71 -15.33 14.57
N ALA A 50 9.97 -14.28 15.36
CA ALA A 50 10.20 -14.41 16.79
C ALA A 50 8.97 -15.00 17.50
N ALA A 51 7.77 -14.46 17.26
CA ALA A 51 6.54 -14.94 17.90
C ALA A 51 6.20 -16.40 17.53
N LEU A 52 6.45 -16.78 16.26
CA LEU A 52 6.27 -18.17 15.81
C LEU A 52 7.24 -19.12 16.52
N GLN A 53 8.49 -18.70 16.78
CA GLN A 53 9.48 -19.51 17.47
C GLN A 53 9.20 -19.66 18.97
N THR A 54 8.66 -18.62 19.62
CA THR A 54 8.46 -18.63 21.08
C THR A 54 7.15 -19.25 21.54
N GLY A 55 6.06 -19.08 20.77
CA GLY A 55 4.73 -19.56 21.17
C GLY A 55 3.83 -19.94 20.01
N GLY A 56 4.43 -20.23 18.86
CA GLY A 56 3.72 -20.83 17.73
C GLY A 56 2.71 -19.91 17.03
N PRO A 57 1.89 -20.47 16.14
CA PRO A 57 0.95 -19.73 15.30
C PRO A 57 -0.09 -18.91 16.08
N ALA A 58 -0.53 -19.43 17.22
CA ALA A 58 -1.50 -18.78 18.11
C ALA A 58 -0.97 -17.45 18.67
N GLN A 59 0.28 -17.45 19.17
CA GLN A 59 0.89 -16.23 19.70
C GLN A 59 1.24 -15.23 18.59
N ALA A 60 1.62 -15.73 17.41
CA ALA A 60 1.90 -14.92 16.23
C ALA A 60 0.70 -14.07 15.75
N LEU A 61 -0.54 -14.44 16.10
CA LEU A 61 -1.71 -13.61 15.83
C LEU A 61 -1.64 -12.24 16.51
N GLN A 62 -1.04 -12.14 17.70
CA GLN A 62 -0.86 -10.86 18.40
C GLN A 62 0.08 -9.91 17.66
N VAL A 63 1.05 -10.44 16.92
CA VAL A 63 1.93 -9.61 16.06
C VAL A 63 1.10 -8.91 14.98
N CYS A 64 0.17 -9.63 14.35
CA CYS A 64 -0.71 -9.04 13.36
C CYS A 64 -1.72 -8.05 13.95
N LYS A 65 -2.21 -8.32 15.17
CA LYS A 65 -3.22 -7.50 15.87
C LYS A 65 -2.62 -6.20 16.41
N ASP A 66 -1.53 -6.29 17.16
CA ASP A 66 -1.05 -5.18 17.96
C ASP A 66 0.20 -4.56 17.36
N ARG A 67 1.13 -5.43 16.95
CA ARG A 67 2.46 -4.98 16.53
C ARG A 67 2.45 -4.35 15.14
N ALA A 68 1.77 -4.95 14.17
CA ALA A 68 1.72 -4.38 12.84
C ALA A 68 1.12 -2.96 12.82
N PRO A 69 -0.02 -2.68 13.49
CA PRO A 69 -0.53 -1.31 13.63
C PRO A 69 0.40 -0.38 14.42
N ALA A 70 1.09 -0.88 15.46
CA ALA A 70 2.03 -0.09 16.22
C ALA A 70 3.22 0.36 15.38
N ILE A 71 3.77 -0.52 14.52
CA ILE A 71 4.88 -0.19 13.63
C ILE A 71 4.44 0.84 12.60
N THR A 72 3.31 0.64 11.91
CA THR A 72 2.82 1.62 10.93
C THR A 72 2.50 2.96 11.57
N SER A 73 1.97 2.97 12.79
CA SER A 73 1.73 4.20 13.56
C SER A 73 3.01 4.93 13.94
N ALA A 74 4.06 4.21 14.32
CA ALA A 74 5.37 4.80 14.62
C ALA A 74 6.02 5.40 13.37
N GLU A 75 5.99 4.68 12.24
CA GLU A 75 6.45 5.19 10.94
C GLU A 75 5.67 6.43 10.50
N SER A 76 4.34 6.41 10.68
CA SER A 76 3.45 7.53 10.38
C SER A 76 3.87 8.79 11.13
N ARG A 77 4.03 8.68 12.46
CA ARG A 77 4.46 9.81 13.32
C ARG A 77 5.84 10.33 12.95
N ARG A 78 6.80 9.44 12.73
CA ARG A 78 8.19 9.84 12.42
C ARG A 78 8.30 10.63 11.12
N ARG A 79 7.44 10.34 10.14
CA ARG A 79 7.50 10.92 8.79
C ARG A 79 6.49 12.02 8.53
N GLY A 80 5.50 12.19 9.41
CA GLY A 80 4.34 13.04 9.12
C GLY A 80 3.43 12.45 8.03
N TRP A 81 3.47 11.14 7.81
CA TRP A 81 2.68 10.44 6.80
C TRP A 81 1.58 9.61 7.47
N LYS A 82 0.58 9.19 6.70
CA LYS A 82 -0.31 8.09 7.07
C LYS A 82 0.17 6.82 6.37
N MET A 83 0.72 5.88 7.12
CA MET A 83 1.08 4.55 6.65
C MET A 83 0.13 3.51 7.25
N THR A 84 -0.42 2.63 6.43
CA THR A 84 -1.31 1.54 6.87
C THR A 84 -1.17 0.30 5.98
N ARG A 85 -1.86 -0.79 6.33
CA ARG A 85 -2.07 -1.96 5.48
C ARG A 85 -3.54 -2.08 5.15
N VAL A 86 -3.87 -2.32 3.89
CA VAL A 86 -5.25 -2.46 3.42
C VAL A 86 -5.43 -3.72 2.58
N SER A 87 -6.65 -4.24 2.53
CA SER A 87 -6.97 -5.44 1.73
C SER A 87 -8.43 -5.47 1.32
N LEU A 88 -8.72 -6.04 0.15
CA LEU A 88 -10.10 -6.38 -0.24
C LEU A 88 -10.68 -7.52 0.64
N LYS A 89 -9.81 -8.37 1.18
CA LYS A 89 -10.09 -9.42 2.18
C LYS A 89 -9.41 -9.02 3.49
N TYR A 90 -9.97 -8.03 4.18
CA TYR A 90 -9.39 -7.48 5.41
C TYR A 90 -9.65 -8.40 6.62
N ARG A 91 -8.70 -8.40 7.57
CA ARG A 91 -8.81 -9.13 8.85
C ARG A 91 -9.63 -8.31 9.85
N ASP A 92 -9.36 -7.00 9.85
CA ASP A 92 -9.95 -6.03 10.76
C ASP A 92 -10.49 -4.88 9.91
N PRO A 93 -11.82 -4.65 9.88
CA PRO A 93 -12.42 -3.57 9.09
C PRO A 93 -11.97 -2.18 9.56
N MET A 94 -11.66 -1.99 10.84
CA MET A 94 -11.30 -0.67 11.38
C MET A 94 -9.91 -0.22 10.96
N LEU A 95 -9.00 -1.16 10.72
CA LEU A 95 -7.60 -0.87 10.40
C LEU A 95 -7.24 -1.17 8.94
N GLY A 96 -7.93 -2.13 8.32
CA GLY A 96 -7.55 -2.72 7.03
C GLY A 96 -8.51 -2.52 5.87
N MET A 97 -9.64 -1.85 6.09
CA MET A 97 -10.59 -1.55 5.01
C MET A 97 -10.00 -0.49 4.07
N PRO A 98 -9.92 -0.75 2.75
CA PRO A 98 -9.41 0.21 1.78
C PRO A 98 -10.43 1.32 1.50
N ASP A 99 -9.94 2.53 1.24
CA ASP A 99 -10.74 3.57 0.60
C ASP A 99 -10.98 3.28 -0.89
N ALA A 100 -11.77 4.14 -1.56
CA ALA A 100 -12.12 3.94 -2.97
C ALA A 100 -10.89 3.89 -3.90
N TRP A 101 -9.87 4.71 -3.64
CA TRP A 101 -8.64 4.72 -4.44
C TRP A 101 -7.86 3.43 -4.22
N GLU A 102 -7.66 3.04 -2.96
CA GLU A 102 -6.95 1.82 -2.58
C GLU A 102 -7.64 0.57 -3.12
N ALA A 103 -8.97 0.49 -3.01
CA ALA A 103 -9.75 -0.63 -3.50
C ALA A 103 -9.66 -0.76 -5.03
N ALA A 104 -9.70 0.35 -5.76
CA ALA A 104 -9.54 0.36 -7.21
C ALA A 104 -8.15 -0.16 -7.63
N ARG A 105 -7.08 0.31 -6.95
CA ARG A 105 -5.72 -0.14 -7.23
C ARG A 105 -5.47 -1.59 -6.83
N LEU A 106 -6.03 -2.06 -5.71
CA LEU A 106 -5.97 -3.47 -5.32
C LEU A 106 -6.65 -4.38 -6.36
N ARG A 107 -7.81 -3.99 -6.89
CA ARG A 107 -8.47 -4.73 -7.98
C ARG A 107 -7.64 -4.72 -9.26
N GLU A 108 -7.00 -3.60 -9.58
CA GLU A 108 -6.07 -3.51 -10.70
C GLU A 108 -4.87 -4.46 -10.53
N PHE A 109 -4.24 -4.46 -9.35
CA PHE A 109 -3.15 -5.38 -9.02
C PHE A 109 -3.59 -6.83 -9.13
N ALA A 110 -4.78 -7.19 -8.65
CA ALA A 110 -5.32 -8.54 -8.79
C ALA A 110 -5.46 -8.97 -10.27
N ARG A 111 -6.01 -8.10 -11.13
CA ARG A 111 -6.10 -8.37 -12.58
C ARG A 111 -4.73 -8.51 -13.24
N ARG A 112 -3.77 -7.66 -12.87
CA ARG A 112 -2.38 -7.71 -13.38
C ARG A 112 -1.68 -8.99 -12.94
N ARG A 113 -1.85 -9.38 -11.67
CA ARG A 113 -1.31 -10.63 -11.14
C ARG A 113 -1.89 -11.85 -11.84
N ALA A 114 -3.19 -11.87 -12.11
CA ALA A 114 -3.85 -12.94 -12.86
C ALA A 114 -3.32 -13.09 -14.30
N ARG A 115 -2.75 -12.04 -14.88
CA ARG A 115 -2.05 -12.08 -16.19
C ARG A 115 -0.56 -12.45 -16.08
N GLY A 116 -0.10 -12.90 -14.91
CA GLY A 116 1.27 -13.34 -14.70
C GLY A 116 2.26 -12.25 -14.30
N GLU A 117 1.81 -11.02 -14.06
CA GLU A 117 2.73 -9.98 -13.59
C GLU A 117 3.32 -10.33 -12.21
N ASP A 118 4.61 -10.08 -12.06
CA ASP A 118 5.33 -10.27 -10.80
C ASP A 118 4.82 -9.28 -9.74
N ILE A 119 4.43 -9.80 -8.58
CA ILE A 119 3.98 -9.01 -7.41
C ILE A 119 5.03 -7.97 -7.01
N ALA A 120 6.33 -8.28 -7.17
CA ALA A 120 7.40 -7.34 -6.87
C ALA A 120 7.34 -6.06 -7.73
N LYS A 121 6.65 -6.09 -8.87
CA LYS A 121 6.43 -4.92 -9.75
C LYS A 121 5.11 -4.19 -9.50
N LEU A 122 4.20 -4.79 -8.70
CA LEU A 122 2.89 -4.22 -8.40
C LEU A 122 2.99 -3.13 -7.34
N GLU A 123 3.19 -1.91 -7.81
CA GLU A 123 3.09 -0.70 -7.02
C GLU A 123 2.58 0.46 -7.87
N VAL A 124 2.09 1.51 -7.20
CA VAL A 124 1.64 2.73 -7.85
C VAL A 124 1.93 3.92 -6.95
N VAL A 125 2.24 5.05 -7.56
CA VAL A 125 2.31 6.35 -6.91
C VAL A 125 1.38 7.31 -7.67
N ALA A 126 0.72 8.22 -6.97
CA ALA A 126 -0.13 9.23 -7.57
C ALA A 126 -0.15 10.48 -6.68
N GLU A 127 -0.35 11.63 -7.29
CA GLU A 127 -0.82 12.81 -6.58
C GLU A 127 -2.36 12.82 -6.61
N VAL A 128 -2.99 13.17 -5.50
CA VAL A 128 -4.44 13.31 -5.40
C VAL A 128 -4.78 14.58 -4.63
N THR A 129 -5.93 15.16 -4.94
CA THR A 129 -6.49 16.27 -4.18
C THR A 129 -7.71 15.75 -3.41
N ASP A 130 -7.81 16.08 -2.13
CA ASP A 130 -8.99 15.75 -1.35
C ASP A 130 -10.13 16.78 -1.55
N PRO A 131 -11.35 16.52 -1.04
CA PRO A 131 -12.46 17.45 -1.19
C PRO A 131 -12.25 18.84 -0.59
N THR A 132 -11.25 19.02 0.29
CA THR A 132 -10.90 20.31 0.89
C THR A 132 -9.87 21.08 0.06
N GLY A 133 -9.42 20.53 -1.07
CA GLY A 133 -8.42 21.13 -1.94
C GLY A 133 -6.98 20.81 -1.55
N ARG A 134 -6.75 20.01 -0.49
CA ARG A 134 -5.40 19.65 -0.04
C ARG A 134 -4.81 18.59 -0.93
N ARG A 135 -3.54 18.78 -1.33
CA ARG A 135 -2.82 17.84 -2.19
C ARG A 135 -2.10 16.79 -1.35
N TYR A 136 -2.05 15.58 -1.88
CA TYR A 136 -1.38 14.46 -1.23
C TYR A 136 -0.67 13.59 -2.25
N TYR A 137 0.53 13.14 -1.90
CA TYR A 137 1.12 11.99 -2.55
C TYR A 137 0.59 10.70 -1.94
N ARG A 138 0.21 9.76 -2.79
CA ARG A 138 -0.25 8.43 -2.41
C ARG A 138 0.63 7.37 -3.03
N TYR A 139 0.91 6.32 -2.27
CA TYR A 139 1.67 5.16 -2.70
C TYR A 139 0.97 3.89 -2.23
N LEU A 140 0.94 2.88 -3.10
CA LEU A 140 0.39 1.57 -2.78
C LEU A 140 1.34 0.48 -3.27
N LYS A 141 1.75 -0.44 -2.38
CA LYS A 141 2.60 -1.59 -2.71
C LYS A 141 1.89 -2.90 -2.37
N ALA A 142 1.72 -3.77 -3.37
CA ALA A 142 1.11 -5.09 -3.16
C ALA A 142 1.95 -5.94 -2.19
N ILE A 143 1.26 -6.70 -1.33
CA ILE A 143 1.83 -7.70 -0.43
C ILE A 143 1.43 -9.08 -0.98
N GLY A 144 2.42 -9.84 -1.44
CA GLY A 144 2.23 -11.23 -1.86
C GLY A 144 2.26 -12.20 -0.69
N THR A 145 1.42 -13.23 -0.72
CA THR A 145 1.47 -14.34 0.22
C THR A 145 2.65 -15.27 -0.07
N ARG A 146 3.25 -15.79 1.00
CA ARG A 146 4.28 -16.83 1.02
C ARG A 146 3.80 -18.00 1.88
N PRO A 147 4.45 -19.18 1.88
CA PRO A 147 4.02 -20.32 2.68
C PRO A 147 3.72 -19.98 4.15
N VAL A 148 4.57 -19.19 4.80
CA VAL A 148 4.38 -18.73 6.20
C VAL A 148 3.09 -17.92 6.40
N CYS A 149 2.63 -17.19 5.38
CA CYS A 149 1.38 -16.42 5.47
C CYS A 149 0.17 -17.35 5.60
N LEU A 150 0.23 -18.53 4.97
CA LEU A 150 -0.91 -19.43 4.85
C LEU A 150 -1.25 -20.13 6.17
N MET A 151 -0.35 -20.10 7.15
CA MET A 151 -0.62 -20.58 8.51
C MET A 151 -1.85 -19.89 9.15
N CYS A 152 -2.17 -18.66 8.74
CA CYS A 152 -3.33 -17.90 9.22
C CYS A 152 -4.20 -17.33 8.09
N HIS A 153 -3.74 -17.38 6.84
CA HIS A 153 -4.41 -16.82 5.67
C HIS A 153 -4.75 -17.88 4.62
N GLY A 154 -4.35 -19.14 4.81
CA GLY A 154 -4.61 -20.23 3.87
C GLY A 154 -6.08 -20.60 3.78
N GLU A 155 -6.38 -21.66 3.03
CA GLU A 155 -7.73 -22.23 3.02
C GLU A 155 -8.19 -22.58 4.45
N PRO A 156 -9.46 -22.34 4.80
CA PRO A 156 -9.93 -22.53 6.18
C PRO A 156 -9.63 -23.93 6.73
N ASP A 157 -9.77 -24.97 5.93
CA ASP A 157 -9.46 -26.35 6.29
C ASP A 157 -7.96 -26.61 6.56
N GLN A 158 -7.08 -25.87 5.87
CA GLN A 158 -5.62 -25.93 6.04
C GLN A 158 -5.09 -25.13 7.24
N ILE A 159 -5.89 -24.22 7.80
CA ILE A 159 -5.52 -23.46 9.01
C ILE A 159 -5.74 -24.35 10.24
N ALA A 160 -4.75 -24.45 11.14
CA ALA A 160 -4.87 -25.28 12.35
C ALA A 160 -6.11 -24.89 13.20
N PRO A 161 -6.86 -25.86 13.77
CA PRO A 161 -8.08 -25.58 14.54
C PRO A 161 -7.91 -24.54 15.66
N GLU A 162 -6.77 -24.58 16.34
CA GLU A 162 -6.37 -23.59 17.37
C GLU A 162 -6.36 -22.17 16.82
N VAL A 163 -5.68 -21.98 15.69
CA VAL A 163 -5.54 -20.67 15.02
C VAL A 163 -6.90 -20.18 14.55
N ARG A 164 -7.73 -21.04 13.95
CA ARG A 164 -9.10 -20.67 13.54
C ARG A 164 -9.93 -20.18 14.73
N ARG A 165 -9.88 -20.90 15.86
CA ARG A 165 -10.63 -20.54 17.06
C ARG A 165 -10.19 -19.18 17.59
N GLN A 166 -8.88 -18.93 17.64
CA GLN A 166 -8.35 -17.66 18.11
C GLN A 166 -8.62 -16.52 17.12
N LEU A 167 -8.57 -16.77 15.82
CA LEU A 167 -9.00 -15.81 14.79
C LEU A 167 -10.47 -15.40 14.99
N GLY A 168 -11.38 -16.36 15.18
CA GLY A 168 -12.79 -16.06 15.42
C GLY A 168 -13.04 -15.24 16.68
N LYS A 169 -12.24 -15.44 17.74
CA LYS A 169 -12.32 -14.62 18.97
C LYS A 169 -11.76 -13.20 18.76
N LEU A 170 -10.62 -13.08 18.09
CA LEU A 170 -9.93 -11.80 17.93
C LEU A 170 -10.50 -10.93 16.82
N TYR A 171 -11.15 -11.55 15.83
CA TYR A 171 -11.64 -10.93 14.60
C TYR A 171 -12.99 -11.57 14.17
N PRO A 172 -14.11 -11.20 14.80
CA PRO A 172 -15.44 -11.73 14.45
C PRO A 172 -15.90 -11.43 13.01
N HIS A 173 -15.28 -10.45 12.34
CA HIS A 173 -15.59 -10.03 10.97
C HIS A 173 -14.42 -10.30 10.01
N ASP A 174 -13.62 -11.33 10.29
CA ASP A 174 -12.45 -11.70 9.49
C ASP A 174 -12.84 -12.21 8.09
N LEU A 175 -12.28 -11.58 7.05
CA LEU A 175 -12.40 -12.02 5.65
C LEU A 175 -11.07 -12.56 5.08
N ALA A 176 -10.01 -12.57 5.88
CA ALA A 176 -8.64 -12.77 5.44
C ALA A 176 -8.19 -14.24 5.47
N THR A 177 -8.98 -15.16 4.95
CA THR A 177 -8.65 -16.59 4.76
C THR A 177 -8.91 -17.00 3.31
N GLY A 178 -8.52 -18.20 2.90
CA GLY A 178 -8.66 -18.68 1.51
C GLY A 178 -7.69 -18.00 0.54
N PHE A 179 -6.42 -17.91 0.93
CA PHE A 179 -5.33 -17.48 0.06
C PHE A 179 -4.41 -18.65 -0.27
N HIS A 180 -3.82 -18.60 -1.46
CA HIS A 180 -2.77 -19.48 -1.94
C HIS A 180 -1.43 -18.75 -1.98
N VAL A 181 -0.32 -19.47 -2.22
CA VAL A 181 0.99 -18.83 -2.40
C VAL A 181 0.98 -17.97 -3.66
N GLY A 182 1.46 -16.72 -3.55
CA GLY A 182 1.51 -15.79 -4.67
C GLY A 182 0.21 -15.04 -4.94
N ASP A 183 -0.80 -15.17 -4.08
CA ASP A 183 -1.95 -14.28 -4.06
C ASP A 183 -1.58 -12.91 -3.49
N ILE A 184 -2.39 -11.91 -3.83
CA ILE A 184 -2.30 -10.59 -3.22
C ILE A 184 -3.05 -10.61 -1.89
N ARG A 185 -2.30 -10.64 -0.80
CA ARG A 185 -2.85 -10.54 0.56
C ARG A 185 -3.49 -9.17 0.81
N GLY A 186 -2.99 -8.13 0.16
CA GLY A 186 -3.37 -6.74 0.39
C GLY A 186 -2.27 -5.81 -0.11
N ALA A 187 -2.17 -4.63 0.46
CA ALA A 187 -1.12 -3.66 0.15
C ALA A 187 -0.71 -2.83 1.37
N ILE A 188 0.52 -2.30 1.32
CA ILE A 188 0.94 -1.17 2.16
C ILE A 188 0.48 0.10 1.46
N SER A 189 -0.27 0.93 2.18
CA SER A 189 -0.75 2.23 1.71
C SER A 189 -0.05 3.35 2.47
N ILE A 190 0.44 4.35 1.73
CA ILE A 190 1.05 5.55 2.28
C ILE A 190 0.35 6.76 1.66
N LYS A 191 -0.07 7.71 2.50
CA LYS A 191 -0.57 9.03 2.11
C LYS A 191 0.28 10.09 2.83
N ALA A 192 0.89 10.99 2.08
CA ALA A 192 1.73 12.08 2.58
C ALA A 192 1.20 13.42 2.04
N PRO A 193 1.23 14.51 2.83
CA PRO A 193 1.03 15.86 2.29
C PRO A 193 1.97 16.12 1.11
N ALA A 194 1.51 16.89 0.12
CA ALA A 194 2.29 17.24 -1.08
C ALA A 194 2.69 18.74 -1.11
N ASP A 195 2.53 19.39 0.05
CA ASP A 195 2.60 20.82 0.33
C ASP A 195 3.49 21.08 1.55
#